data_AF-A0AB38UZU4-F1
#
_entry.id   AF-A0AB38UZU4-F1
#
_cell.length_a   1.000
_cell.length_b   1.000
_cell.length_c   1.000
_cell.angle_alpha   90.00
_cell.angle_beta   90.00
_cell.angle_gamma   90.00
#
_symmetry.space_group_name_H-M   'P 1'
#
loop_
_entity.id
_entity.type
_entity.pdbx_description
1 polymer ?
#
loop_
_entity_poly.entity_id
_entity_poly.type
_entity_poly.pdbx_seq_one_letter_code
_entity_poly.pdbx_strand_id
1 'polypeptide(L)'
;MALVRPRSGKLQKEEPVADVELYIDPVCPFAWAASRWLLDAAHKTDTPVTLRQMNLAVLNEGNDLNPKQQQMMDRSRRLGRLFAAVASQHGPDAFARLYDSVGARIHVRGKEMSTDEVRKSLTECGLDESLAESLDDSALDEAARRAHQASQDTLGGSAGSPIIAVDGRGFFGPVLTGIPGSDDGVRLLEAVITAATTPEFAVLQRPYQGPPVLEEAR
;
A
#
# COMPACT_ATOMS: atom_id res chain seq x y z
N MET A 1 -61.98 -5.55 -13.66
CA MET A 1 -60.72 -5.76 -14.41
C MET A 1 -59.62 -4.96 -13.73
N ALA A 2 -58.82 -5.61 -12.88
CA ALA A 2 -57.64 -5.01 -12.27
C ALA A 2 -56.42 -5.37 -13.13
N LEU A 3 -55.77 -4.35 -13.70
CA LEU A 3 -54.60 -4.52 -14.55
C LEU A 3 -53.37 -4.75 -13.66
N VAL A 4 -52.97 -6.00 -13.49
CA VAL A 4 -51.69 -6.36 -12.83
C VAL A 4 -50.56 -6.00 -13.79
N ARG A 5 -49.76 -4.98 -13.43
CA ARG A 5 -48.51 -4.68 -14.14
C ARG A 5 -47.46 -5.75 -13.77
N PRO A 6 -46.75 -6.35 -14.74
CA PRO A 6 -45.64 -7.24 -14.41
C PRO A 6 -44.50 -6.42 -13.83
N ARG A 7 -43.95 -6.86 -12.69
CA ARG A 7 -42.65 -6.40 -12.20
C ARG A 7 -41.59 -6.95 -13.16
N SER A 8 -40.99 -6.09 -13.95
CA SER A 8 -39.78 -6.41 -14.70
C SER A 8 -38.63 -6.63 -13.72
N GLY A 9 -38.34 -7.90 -13.42
CA GLY A 9 -37.09 -8.28 -12.79
C GLY A 9 -35.95 -7.99 -13.75
N LYS A 10 -35.30 -6.84 -13.60
CA LYS A 10 -33.96 -6.66 -14.15
C LYS A 10 -33.05 -7.59 -13.35
N LEU A 11 -32.52 -8.61 -14.02
CA LEU A 11 -31.30 -9.28 -13.58
C LEU A 11 -30.27 -8.16 -13.36
N GLN A 12 -29.92 -7.89 -12.10
CA GLN A 12 -28.77 -7.07 -11.78
C GLN A 12 -27.59 -7.83 -12.35
N LYS A 13 -27.01 -7.30 -13.43
CA LYS A 13 -25.71 -7.76 -13.89
C LYS A 13 -24.78 -7.37 -12.74
N GLU A 14 -24.26 -8.36 -12.00
CA GLU A 14 -23.16 -8.11 -11.07
C GLU A 14 -22.05 -7.46 -11.91
N GLU A 15 -21.83 -6.17 -11.72
CA GLU A 15 -20.71 -5.50 -12.34
C GLU A 15 -19.44 -6.16 -11.78
N PRO A 16 -18.46 -6.47 -12.63
CA PRO A 16 -17.22 -7.05 -12.15
C PRO A 16 -16.61 -6.12 -11.12
N VAL A 17 -16.34 -6.66 -9.93
CA VAL A 17 -15.71 -5.92 -8.84
C VAL A 17 -14.27 -5.62 -9.26
N ALA A 18 -13.86 -4.35 -9.24
CA ALA A 18 -12.52 -3.95 -9.65
C ALA A 18 -11.46 -4.57 -8.73
N ASP A 19 -10.37 -5.06 -9.32
CA ASP A 19 -9.21 -5.55 -8.56
C ASP A 19 -8.26 -4.38 -8.28
N VAL A 20 -8.00 -4.11 -6.99
CA VAL A 20 -7.21 -2.96 -6.56
C VAL A 20 -5.91 -3.43 -5.92
N GLU A 21 -4.79 -2.92 -6.42
CA GLU A 21 -3.47 -3.14 -5.82
C GLU A 21 -2.89 -1.85 -5.28
N LEU A 22 -2.19 -1.91 -4.15
CA LEU A 22 -1.45 -0.78 -3.61
C LEU A 22 0.01 -1.16 -3.37
N TYR A 23 0.91 -0.56 -4.15
CA TYR A 23 2.35 -0.72 -4.01
C TYR A 23 2.89 0.23 -2.95
N ILE A 24 3.57 -0.33 -1.95
CA ILE A 24 3.91 0.35 -0.71
C ILE A 24 5.36 0.10 -0.28
N ASP A 25 5.97 1.10 0.33
CA ASP A 25 7.17 0.92 1.15
C ASP A 25 6.82 1.15 2.63
N PRO A 26 7.21 0.25 3.56
CA PRO A 26 6.94 0.39 5.00
C PRO A 26 7.40 1.71 5.63
N VAL A 27 8.43 2.37 5.11
CA VAL A 27 8.94 3.63 5.67
C VAL A 27 8.21 4.86 5.13
N CYS A 28 7.34 4.72 4.13
CA CYS A 28 6.66 5.84 3.51
C CYS A 28 5.39 6.25 4.28
N PRO A 29 5.30 7.48 4.82
CA PRO A 29 4.11 7.91 5.54
C PRO A 29 2.89 8.12 4.63
N PHE A 30 3.09 8.46 3.35
CA PHE A 30 2.00 8.57 2.38
C PHE A 30 1.43 7.19 2.03
N ALA A 31 2.28 6.17 1.89
CA ALA A 31 1.84 4.79 1.68
C ALA A 31 1.05 4.28 2.89
N TRP A 32 1.50 4.63 4.12
CA TRP A 32 0.74 4.34 5.33
C TRP A 32 -0.66 4.96 5.29
N ALA A 33 -0.77 6.29 5.08
CA ALA A 33 -2.05 6.97 5.00
C ALA A 33 -2.99 6.36 3.94
N ALA A 34 -2.48 6.12 2.73
CA ALA A 34 -3.25 5.51 1.64
C ALA A 34 -3.70 4.09 1.99
N SER A 35 -2.84 3.27 2.58
CA SER A 35 -3.22 1.90 2.97
C SER A 35 -4.31 1.87 4.04
N ARG A 36 -4.29 2.79 5.01
CA ARG A 36 -5.32 2.87 6.06
C ARG A 36 -6.67 3.22 5.47
N TRP A 37 -6.70 4.24 4.62
CA TRP A 37 -7.90 4.62 3.88
C TRP A 37 -8.41 3.46 3.02
N LEU A 38 -7.54 2.88 2.20
CA LEU A 38 -7.94 1.88 1.21
C LEU A 38 -8.49 0.63 1.89
N LEU A 39 -7.84 0.12 2.94
CA LEU A 39 -8.30 -1.08 3.65
C LEU A 39 -9.64 -0.85 4.37
N ASP A 40 -9.86 0.31 5.00
CA ASP A 40 -11.15 0.63 5.64
C ASP A 40 -12.27 0.74 4.61
N ALA A 41 -12.05 1.49 3.52
CA ALA A 41 -13.03 1.67 2.46
C ALA A 41 -13.35 0.35 1.72
N ALA A 42 -12.32 -0.46 1.45
CA ALA A 42 -12.45 -1.74 0.77
C ALA A 42 -13.24 -2.74 1.62
N HIS A 43 -12.99 -2.80 2.94
CA HIS A 43 -13.76 -3.63 3.84
C HIS A 43 -15.27 -3.31 3.82
N LYS A 44 -15.62 -2.01 3.69
CA LYS A 44 -17.01 -1.55 3.68
C LYS A 44 -17.74 -1.75 2.35
N THR A 45 -16.99 -1.97 1.28
CA THR A 45 -17.50 -2.09 -0.09
C THR A 45 -17.31 -3.49 -0.67
N ASP A 46 -16.74 -4.41 0.11
CA ASP A 46 -16.32 -5.74 -0.34
C ASP A 46 -15.38 -5.68 -1.58
N THR A 47 -14.59 -4.60 -1.70
CA THR A 47 -13.63 -4.42 -2.80
C THR A 47 -12.37 -5.24 -2.54
N PRO A 48 -11.93 -6.12 -3.46
CA PRO A 48 -10.67 -6.83 -3.36
C PRO A 48 -9.49 -5.87 -3.36
N VAL A 49 -8.61 -5.99 -2.35
CA VAL A 49 -7.38 -5.21 -2.26
C VAL A 49 -6.19 -6.11 -1.99
N THR A 50 -5.13 -5.95 -2.79
CA THR A 50 -3.83 -6.59 -2.55
C THR A 50 -2.76 -5.53 -2.27
N LEU A 51 -2.09 -5.63 -1.12
CA LEU A 51 -0.90 -4.83 -0.86
C LEU A 51 0.32 -5.48 -1.53
N ARG A 52 1.07 -4.70 -2.29
CA ARG A 52 2.26 -5.13 -3.04
C ARG A 52 3.48 -4.37 -2.57
N GLN A 53 4.65 -4.98 -2.67
CA GLN A 53 5.90 -4.35 -2.25
C GLN A 53 6.39 -3.31 -3.26
N MET A 54 6.85 -2.18 -2.73
CA MET A 54 7.73 -1.21 -3.35
C MET A 54 8.97 -1.04 -2.46
N ASN A 55 10.07 -0.47 -2.98
CA ASN A 55 11.27 -0.18 -2.19
C ASN A 55 11.83 1.20 -2.54
N LEU A 56 11.74 2.14 -1.60
CA LEU A 56 12.24 3.51 -1.74
C LEU A 56 13.77 3.57 -1.75
N ALA A 57 14.46 2.66 -1.06
CA ALA A 57 15.91 2.60 -1.12
C ALA A 57 16.39 2.27 -2.54
N VAL A 58 15.71 1.33 -3.22
CA VAL A 58 15.96 1.01 -4.64
C VAL A 58 15.66 2.22 -5.52
N LEU A 59 14.51 2.88 -5.34
CA LEU A 59 14.14 4.08 -6.10
C LEU A 59 15.18 5.21 -6.00
N ASN A 60 15.84 5.34 -4.84
CA ASN A 60 16.77 6.42 -4.55
C ASN A 60 18.25 6.01 -4.67
N GLU A 61 18.56 4.85 -5.25
CA GLU A 61 19.95 4.46 -5.46
C GLU A 61 20.70 5.48 -6.33
N GLY A 62 21.87 5.92 -5.84
CA GLY A 62 22.70 6.91 -6.53
C GLY A 62 22.28 8.37 -6.34
N ASN A 63 21.16 8.65 -5.66
CA ASN A 63 20.78 10.02 -5.32
C ASN A 63 21.62 10.55 -4.14
N ASP A 64 21.94 11.85 -4.17
CA ASP A 64 22.54 12.54 -3.03
C ASP A 64 21.43 12.87 -2.01
N LEU A 65 21.59 12.34 -0.80
CA LEU A 65 20.58 12.35 0.25
C LEU A 65 21.15 12.98 1.51
N ASN A 66 20.36 13.81 2.20
CA ASN A 66 20.75 14.30 3.52
C ASN A 66 20.78 13.15 4.55
N PRO A 67 21.44 13.33 5.72
CA PRO A 67 21.60 12.25 6.70
C PRO A 67 20.29 11.61 7.18
N LYS A 68 19.21 12.39 7.31
CA LYS A 68 17.89 11.88 7.69
C LYS A 68 17.29 11.00 6.59
N GLN A 69 17.44 11.41 5.33
CA GLN A 69 17.00 10.62 4.18
C GLN A 69 17.82 9.33 4.04
N GLN A 70 19.13 9.37 4.26
CA GLN A 70 19.99 8.19 4.25
C GLN A 70 19.54 7.15 5.29
N GLN A 71 19.30 7.57 6.54
CA GLN A 71 18.78 6.68 7.59
C GLN A 71 17.43 6.05 7.22
N MET A 72 16.54 6.83 6.56
CA MET A 72 15.26 6.31 6.07
C MET A 72 15.45 5.29 4.94
N MET A 73 16.41 5.51 4.03
CA MET A 73 16.74 4.56 2.96
C MET A 73 17.42 3.29 3.48
N ASP A 74 18.28 3.38 4.50
CA ASP A 74 18.85 2.20 5.17
C ASP A 74 17.74 1.35 5.80
N ARG A 75 16.77 2.00 6.46
CA ARG A 75 15.59 1.32 7.00
C ARG A 75 14.73 0.69 5.89
N SER A 76 14.46 1.41 4.80
CA SER A 76 13.72 0.91 3.64
C SER A 76 14.41 -0.30 3.00
N ARG A 77 15.74 -0.28 2.87
CA ARG A 77 16.51 -1.41 2.34
C ARG A 77 16.36 -2.66 3.22
N ARG A 78 16.60 -2.52 4.53
CA ARG A 78 16.53 -3.64 5.48
C ARG A 78 15.12 -4.21 5.57
N LEU A 79 14.10 -3.37 5.71
CA LEU A 79 12.71 -3.82 5.71
C LEU A 79 12.32 -4.42 4.34
N GLY A 80 12.77 -3.84 3.23
CA GLY A 80 12.50 -4.37 1.90
C GLY A 80 12.96 -5.81 1.71
N ARG A 81 14.08 -6.22 2.32
CA ARG A 81 14.53 -7.62 2.34
C ARG A 81 13.57 -8.51 3.12
N LEU A 82 13.22 -8.11 4.34
CA LEU A 82 12.25 -8.81 5.18
C LEU A 82 10.91 -9.01 4.45
N PHE A 83 10.37 -7.95 3.87
CA PHE A 83 9.10 -7.99 3.15
C PHE A 83 9.18 -8.86 1.89
N ALA A 84 10.32 -8.88 1.20
CA ALA A 84 10.53 -9.78 0.06
C ALA A 84 10.55 -11.25 0.50
N ALA A 85 11.22 -11.57 1.61
CA ALA A 85 11.23 -12.91 2.19
C ALA A 85 9.82 -13.35 2.60
N VAL A 86 9.09 -12.50 3.34
CA VAL A 86 7.73 -12.79 3.82
C VAL A 86 6.74 -12.96 2.67
N ALA A 87 6.78 -12.08 1.67
CA ALA A 87 5.96 -12.22 0.47
C ALA A 87 6.22 -13.55 -0.26
N SER A 88 7.50 -13.93 -0.41
CA SER A 88 7.88 -15.16 -1.10
C SER A 88 7.53 -16.43 -0.34
N GLN A 89 7.64 -16.43 0.99
CA GLN A 89 7.49 -17.64 1.81
C GLN A 89 6.07 -17.82 2.36
N HIS A 90 5.35 -16.71 2.58
CA HIS A 90 4.06 -16.71 3.30
C HIS A 90 2.93 -15.98 2.56
N GLY A 91 3.20 -15.36 1.40
CA GLY A 91 2.19 -14.78 0.53
C GLY A 91 1.65 -13.41 0.97
N PRO A 92 0.65 -12.88 0.22
CA PRO A 92 0.17 -11.51 0.36
C PRO A 92 -0.52 -11.22 1.70
N ASP A 93 -1.22 -12.19 2.29
CA ASP A 93 -1.90 -11.98 3.58
C ASP A 93 -0.90 -11.79 4.73
N ALA A 94 0.19 -12.56 4.74
CA ALA A 94 1.26 -12.41 5.71
C ALA A 94 2.01 -11.07 5.52
N PHE A 95 2.23 -10.69 4.26
CA PHE A 95 2.78 -9.37 3.91
C PHE A 95 1.91 -8.24 4.47
N ALA A 96 0.59 -8.30 4.28
CA ALA A 96 -0.34 -7.27 4.75
C ALA A 96 -0.38 -7.18 6.28
N ARG A 97 -0.43 -8.31 7.00
CA ARG A 97 -0.36 -8.32 8.48
C ARG A 97 0.95 -7.75 9.01
N LEU A 98 2.08 -8.14 8.41
CA LEU A 98 3.38 -7.62 8.82
C LEU A 98 3.50 -6.12 8.54
N TYR A 99 2.99 -5.66 7.39
CA TYR A 99 2.96 -4.24 7.06
C TYR A 99 2.12 -3.44 8.06
N ASP A 100 0.99 -3.97 8.50
CA ASP A 100 0.17 -3.36 9.55
C ASP A 100 0.96 -3.16 10.86
N SER A 101 1.57 -4.23 11.37
CA SER A 101 2.33 -4.19 12.63
C SER A 101 3.57 -3.29 12.53
N VAL A 102 4.36 -3.40 11.45
CA VAL A 102 5.55 -2.56 11.22
C VAL A 102 5.16 -1.09 11.02
N GLY A 103 4.13 -0.83 10.22
CA GLY A 103 3.70 0.54 9.91
C GLY A 103 3.14 1.25 11.15
N ALA A 104 2.37 0.56 12.00
CA ALA A 104 1.91 1.13 13.27
C ALA A 104 3.09 1.51 14.20
N ARG A 105 4.15 0.69 14.24
CA ARG A 105 5.36 0.99 15.02
C ARG A 105 6.08 2.23 14.50
N ILE A 106 6.29 2.33 13.19
CA ILE A 106 7.01 3.45 12.57
C ILE A 106 6.19 4.73 12.64
N HIS A 107 4.96 4.70 12.13
CA HIS A 107 4.21 5.91 11.76
C HIS A 107 3.32 6.45 12.87
N VAL A 108 2.90 5.59 13.80
CA VAL A 108 2.01 5.98 14.90
C VAL A 108 2.80 6.08 16.21
N ARG A 109 3.62 5.07 16.50
CA ARG A 109 4.36 4.99 17.78
C ARG A 109 5.77 5.60 17.71
N GLY A 110 6.22 6.05 16.54
CA GLY A 110 7.53 6.66 16.34
C GLY A 110 8.71 5.75 16.74
N LYS A 111 8.57 4.43 16.60
CA LYS A 111 9.59 3.45 16.98
C LYS A 111 10.69 3.36 15.93
N GLU A 112 11.91 3.22 16.43
CA GLU A 112 13.03 2.72 15.63
C GLU A 112 12.84 1.22 15.40
N MET A 113 12.97 0.78 14.14
CA MET A 113 12.84 -0.62 13.77
C MET A 113 14.16 -1.36 13.99
N SER A 114 14.50 -1.59 15.27
CA SER A 114 15.57 -2.52 15.64
C SER A 114 15.19 -3.95 15.29
N THR A 115 16.18 -4.85 15.22
CA THR A 115 15.93 -6.28 14.98
C THR A 115 14.96 -6.86 16.02
N ASP A 116 15.04 -6.43 17.29
CA ASP A 116 14.11 -6.89 18.33
C ASP A 116 12.68 -6.36 18.15
N GLU A 117 12.51 -5.11 17.67
CA GLU A 117 11.17 -4.61 17.33
C GLU A 117 10.58 -5.34 16.11
N VAL A 118 11.42 -5.74 15.16
CA VAL A 118 11.01 -6.59 14.03
C VAL A 118 10.60 -7.98 14.51
N ARG A 119 11.36 -8.63 15.39
CA ARG A 119 10.97 -9.92 15.99
C ARG A 119 9.60 -9.85 16.68
N LYS A 120 9.34 -8.81 17.48
CA LYS A 120 8.03 -8.59 18.10
C LYS A 120 6.91 -8.49 17.06
N SER A 121 7.15 -7.77 15.97
CA SER A 121 6.19 -7.61 14.87
C SER A 121 5.91 -8.94 14.17
N LEU A 122 6.93 -9.75 13.91
CA LEU A 122 6.81 -11.09 13.33
C LEU A 122 5.97 -12.01 14.22
N THR A 123 6.29 -12.08 15.52
CA THR A 123 5.56 -12.91 16.49
C THR A 123 4.10 -12.49 16.61
N GLU A 124 3.81 -11.18 16.65
CA GLU A 124 2.42 -10.66 16.65
C GLU A 124 1.64 -11.07 15.39
N CYS A 125 2.33 -11.25 14.26
CA CYS A 125 1.74 -11.66 12.99
C CYS A 125 1.66 -13.18 12.80
N GLY A 126 2.09 -13.96 13.81
CA GLY A 126 2.16 -15.42 13.76
C GLY A 126 3.27 -15.95 12.84
N LEU A 127 4.31 -15.15 12.59
CA LEU A 127 5.48 -15.50 11.79
C LEU A 127 6.66 -15.87 12.69
N ASP A 128 7.59 -16.67 12.18
CA ASP A 128 8.80 -17.05 12.89
C ASP A 128 9.71 -15.82 13.11
N GLU A 129 10.16 -15.60 14.35
CA GLU A 129 11.01 -14.46 14.69
C GLU A 129 12.39 -14.50 14.01
N SER A 130 12.85 -15.69 13.59
CA SER A 130 14.10 -15.85 12.83
C SER A 130 14.07 -15.17 11.47
N LEU A 131 12.88 -14.89 10.91
CA LEU A 131 12.76 -14.07 9.69
C LEU A 131 13.39 -12.68 9.84
N ALA A 132 13.57 -12.18 11.08
CA ALA A 132 14.28 -10.92 11.34
C ALA A 132 15.75 -10.95 10.84
N GLU A 133 16.35 -12.12 10.64
CA GLU A 133 17.68 -12.26 10.02
C GLU A 133 17.69 -11.74 8.58
N SER A 134 16.54 -11.77 7.89
CA SER A 134 16.36 -11.23 6.53
C SER A 134 16.70 -9.74 6.42
N LEU A 135 16.64 -8.98 7.52
CA LEU A 135 16.99 -7.55 7.53
C LEU A 135 18.41 -7.32 7.01
N ASP A 136 19.31 -8.24 7.31
CA ASP A 136 20.74 -8.11 7.06
C ASP A 136 21.23 -9.09 5.97
N ASP A 137 20.32 -9.84 5.34
CA ASP A 137 20.61 -10.75 4.23
C ASP A 137 20.55 -10.04 2.86
N SER A 138 21.72 -9.72 2.31
CA SER A 138 21.84 -9.11 0.98
C SER A 138 21.40 -10.01 -0.18
N ALA A 139 21.26 -11.33 0.02
CA ALA A 139 20.76 -12.21 -1.05
C ALA A 139 19.32 -11.87 -1.46
N LEU A 140 18.58 -11.15 -0.60
CA LEU A 140 17.21 -10.69 -0.85
C LEU A 140 17.14 -9.36 -1.61
N ASP A 141 18.28 -8.67 -1.85
CA ASP A 141 18.29 -7.36 -2.52
C ASP A 141 17.69 -7.43 -3.93
N GLU A 142 18.01 -8.48 -4.68
CA GLU A 142 17.48 -8.65 -6.03
C GLU A 142 15.98 -8.99 -6.03
N ALA A 143 15.49 -9.72 -5.02
CA ALA A 143 14.06 -9.94 -4.86
C ALA A 143 13.31 -8.64 -4.56
N ALA A 144 13.85 -7.79 -3.69
CA ALA A 144 13.31 -6.48 -3.39
C ALA A 144 13.33 -5.54 -4.62
N ARG A 145 14.39 -5.59 -5.43
CA ARG A 145 14.51 -4.84 -6.69
C ARG A 145 13.46 -5.26 -7.71
N ARG A 146 13.24 -6.56 -7.91
CA ARG A 146 12.17 -7.07 -8.78
C ARG A 146 10.79 -6.63 -8.33
N ALA A 147 10.52 -6.70 -7.03
CA ALA A 147 9.24 -6.24 -6.48
C ALA A 147 9.04 -4.73 -6.70
N HIS A 148 10.09 -3.92 -6.49
CA HIS A 148 10.04 -2.50 -6.82
C HIS A 148 9.81 -2.28 -8.32
N GLN A 149 10.53 -2.97 -9.20
CA GLN A 149 10.39 -2.80 -10.64
C GLN A 149 8.95 -3.09 -11.10
N ALA A 150 8.30 -4.12 -10.55
CA ALA A 150 6.89 -4.40 -10.85
C ALA A 150 5.97 -3.21 -10.56
N SER A 151 6.21 -2.44 -9.49
CA SER A 151 5.45 -1.21 -9.22
C SER A 151 5.64 -0.13 -10.29
N GLN A 152 6.87 0.02 -10.80
CA GLN A 152 7.22 1.04 -11.79
C GLN A 152 6.70 0.64 -13.18
N ASP A 153 6.74 -0.66 -13.50
CA ASP A 153 6.19 -1.23 -14.73
C ASP A 153 4.66 -1.05 -14.76
N THR A 154 3.97 -1.33 -13.66
CA THR A 154 2.52 -1.10 -13.52
C THR A 154 2.15 0.37 -13.68
N LEU A 155 2.98 1.29 -13.17
CA LEU A 155 2.80 2.73 -13.38
C LEU A 155 3.12 3.18 -14.83
N GLY A 156 3.99 2.46 -15.52
CA GLY A 156 4.55 2.89 -16.81
C GLY A 156 5.60 4.00 -16.69
N GLY A 157 6.22 4.16 -15.51
CA GLY A 157 7.17 5.24 -15.24
C GLY A 157 7.81 5.16 -13.86
N SER A 158 8.62 6.15 -13.51
CA SER A 158 9.27 6.23 -12.19
C SER A 158 8.52 7.16 -11.24
N ALA A 159 8.11 6.65 -10.07
CA ALA A 159 7.55 7.45 -9.00
C ALA A 159 7.78 6.84 -7.60
N GLY A 160 7.59 7.68 -6.59
CA GLY A 160 7.55 7.26 -5.19
C GLY A 160 6.29 6.47 -4.82
N SER A 161 6.17 6.09 -3.55
CA SER A 161 5.01 5.39 -3.01
C SER A 161 4.01 6.37 -2.41
N PRO A 162 2.70 6.06 -2.44
CA PRO A 162 2.12 4.83 -3.00
C PRO A 162 1.92 4.90 -4.53
N ILE A 163 1.82 3.74 -5.15
CA ILE A 163 1.26 3.55 -6.50
C ILE A 163 0.03 2.67 -6.35
N ILE A 164 -1.12 3.10 -6.86
CA ILE A 164 -2.35 2.32 -6.88
C ILE A 164 -2.56 1.76 -8.28
N ALA A 165 -3.00 0.52 -8.39
CA ALA A 165 -3.45 -0.06 -9.65
C ALA A 165 -4.92 -0.46 -9.53
N VAL A 166 -5.70 -0.18 -10.56
CA VAL A 166 -7.11 -0.62 -10.66
C VAL A 166 -7.26 -1.36 -11.99
N ASP A 167 -7.60 -2.65 -11.92
CA ASP A 167 -7.62 -3.56 -13.08
C ASP A 167 -6.32 -3.49 -13.90
N GLY A 168 -5.19 -3.43 -13.19
CA GLY A 168 -3.84 -3.35 -13.78
C GLY A 168 -3.44 -1.96 -14.31
N ARG A 169 -4.29 -0.93 -14.22
CA ARG A 169 -3.95 0.44 -14.62
C ARG A 169 -3.32 1.19 -13.45
N GLY A 170 -2.02 1.50 -13.53
CA GLY A 170 -1.27 2.16 -12.47
C GLY A 170 -1.42 3.68 -12.45
N PHE A 171 -1.52 4.24 -11.25
CA PHE A 171 -1.55 5.68 -10.97
C PHE A 171 -0.65 5.98 -9.76
N PHE A 172 0.10 7.08 -9.83
CA PHE A 172 0.81 7.57 -8.65
C PHE A 172 -0.20 8.09 -7.62
N GLY A 173 -0.10 7.61 -6.38
CA GLY A 173 -1.00 7.94 -5.28
C GLY A 173 -1.97 6.81 -4.93
N PRO A 174 -3.11 7.15 -4.29
CA PRO A 174 -3.50 8.50 -3.93
C PRO A 174 -2.61 9.08 -2.84
N VAL A 175 -2.21 10.33 -3.03
CA VAL A 175 -1.43 11.08 -2.06
C VAL A 175 -2.38 11.76 -1.09
N LEU A 176 -2.44 11.24 0.13
CA LEU A 176 -3.28 11.76 1.20
C LEU A 176 -2.45 12.56 2.20
N THR A 177 -2.94 13.74 2.62
CA THR A 177 -2.33 14.56 3.68
C THR A 177 -2.85 14.23 5.09
N GLY A 178 -3.74 13.24 5.18
CA GLY A 178 -4.36 12.71 6.39
C GLY A 178 -5.33 11.59 6.00
N ILE A 179 -5.72 10.75 6.95
CA ILE A 179 -6.65 9.65 6.69
C ILE A 179 -8.07 10.23 6.64
N PRO A 180 -8.82 10.10 5.53
CA PRO A 180 -10.20 10.58 5.45
C PRO A 180 -11.09 9.84 6.46
N GLY A 181 -12.17 10.52 6.89
CA GLY A 181 -13.23 9.86 7.65
C GLY A 181 -13.87 8.75 6.81
N SER A 182 -14.45 7.76 7.48
CA SER A 182 -14.80 6.50 6.84
C SER A 182 -15.78 6.62 5.66
N ASP A 183 -16.83 7.44 5.76
CA ASP A 183 -17.79 7.64 4.67
C ASP A 183 -17.15 8.38 3.46
N ASP A 184 -16.30 9.38 3.73
CA ASP A 184 -15.53 10.05 2.69
C ASP A 184 -14.48 9.11 2.07
N GLY A 185 -13.96 8.16 2.85
CA GLY A 185 -13.07 7.10 2.39
C GLY A 185 -13.72 6.21 1.35
N VAL A 186 -14.94 5.75 1.59
CA VAL A 186 -15.73 4.96 0.62
C VAL A 186 -15.96 5.76 -0.66
N ARG A 187 -16.42 7.02 -0.55
CA ARG A 187 -16.64 7.89 -1.71
C ARG A 187 -15.36 8.13 -2.52
N LEU A 188 -14.21 8.25 -1.84
CA LEU A 188 -12.93 8.42 -2.52
C LEU A 188 -12.53 7.15 -3.27
N LEU A 189 -12.78 5.95 -2.72
CA LEU A 189 -12.48 4.68 -3.39
C LEU A 189 -13.31 4.53 -4.67
N GLU A 190 -14.62 4.77 -4.58
CA GLU A 190 -15.53 4.74 -5.74
C GLU A 190 -15.09 5.74 -6.82
N ALA A 191 -14.69 6.96 -6.43
CA ALA A 191 -14.19 7.97 -7.36
C ALA A 191 -12.87 7.56 -8.02
N VAL A 192 -11.95 6.96 -7.27
CA VAL A 192 -10.67 6.45 -7.81
C VAL A 192 -10.93 5.31 -8.79
N ILE A 193 -11.79 4.35 -8.47
CA ILE A 193 -12.15 3.25 -9.38
C ILE A 193 -12.80 3.81 -10.66
N THR A 194 -13.75 4.74 -10.52
CA THR A 194 -14.42 5.38 -11.66
C THR A 194 -13.42 6.11 -12.56
N ALA A 195 -12.54 6.92 -11.97
CA ALA A 195 -11.51 7.65 -12.71
C ALA A 195 -10.53 6.70 -13.39
N ALA A 196 -10.04 5.69 -12.68
CA ALA A 196 -9.08 4.72 -13.20
C ALA A 196 -9.64 3.84 -14.34
N THR A 197 -10.94 3.56 -14.32
CA THR A 197 -11.63 2.79 -15.36
C THR A 197 -12.12 3.64 -16.54
N THR A 198 -12.01 4.97 -16.44
CA THR A 198 -12.31 5.91 -17.54
C THR A 198 -11.08 6.06 -18.45
N PRO A 199 -11.09 5.56 -19.70
CA PRO A 199 -9.89 5.50 -20.55
C PRO A 199 -9.24 6.87 -20.86
N GLU A 200 -10.03 7.94 -20.86
CA GLU A 200 -9.57 9.30 -21.15
C GLU A 200 -8.92 10.00 -19.96
N PHE A 201 -9.07 9.46 -18.74
CA PHE A 201 -8.53 10.08 -17.53
C PHE A 201 -7.04 9.77 -17.36
N ALA A 202 -6.22 10.81 -17.26
CA ALA A 202 -4.76 10.66 -17.14
C ALA A 202 -4.19 11.17 -15.82
N VAL A 203 -4.66 12.32 -15.31
CA VAL A 203 -4.08 12.92 -14.09
C VAL A 203 -5.06 13.87 -13.39
N LEU A 204 -5.06 13.84 -12.05
CA LEU A 204 -5.64 14.85 -11.18
C LEU A 204 -4.69 15.10 -10.02
N GLN A 205 -4.23 16.34 -9.85
CA GLN A 205 -3.30 16.70 -8.78
C GLN A 205 -3.59 18.10 -8.25
N ARG A 206 -3.45 18.28 -6.94
CA ARG A 206 -3.40 19.59 -6.28
C ARG A 206 -2.10 19.76 -5.50
N PRO A 207 -1.63 21.01 -5.25
CA PRO A 207 -0.48 21.25 -4.38
C PRO A 207 -0.72 20.79 -2.93
N TYR A 208 0.34 20.35 -2.26
CA TYR A 208 0.39 20.01 -0.83
C TYR A 208 1.81 20.24 -0.30
N GLN A 209 1.96 20.26 1.03
CA GLN A 209 3.26 20.41 1.69
C GLN A 209 3.38 19.46 2.88
N GLY A 210 4.58 18.90 3.07
CA GLY A 210 4.89 18.04 4.20
C GLY A 210 4.27 16.64 4.13
N PRO A 211 4.63 15.76 5.08
CA PRO A 211 4.03 14.44 5.24
C PRO A 211 2.57 14.53 5.73
N PRO A 212 1.77 13.45 5.62
CA PRO A 212 0.45 13.41 6.21
C PRO A 212 0.47 13.58 7.73
N VAL A 213 -0.63 14.12 8.27
CA VAL A 213 -0.90 14.05 9.71
C VAL A 213 -1.47 12.67 10.04
N LEU A 214 -0.76 11.94 10.90
CA LEU A 214 -1.09 10.56 11.29
C LEU A 214 -1.34 10.56 12.79
N GLU A 215 -2.60 10.47 13.19
CA GLU A 215 -3.00 10.39 14.61
C GLU A 215 -3.32 8.93 14.96
N GLU A 216 -3.22 8.58 16.26
CA GLU A 216 -3.85 7.36 16.76
C GLU A 216 -5.36 7.44 16.48
N ALA A 217 -5.93 6.39 15.89
CA ALA A 217 -7.37 6.30 15.73
C ALA A 217 -8.02 6.43 17.11
N ARG A 218 -8.93 7.40 17.25
CA ARG A 218 -9.72 7.60 18.48
C ARG A 218 -10.74 6.51 18.68
#